data_AF-A0A7L1TK24-F1
#
_entry.id   AF-A0A7L1TK24-F1
#
_cell.length_a   1.000
_cell.length_b   1.000
_cell.length_c   1.000
_cell.angle_alpha   90.00
_cell.angle_beta   90.00
_cell.angle_gamma   90.00
#
_symmetry.space_group_name_H-M   'P 1'
#
loop_
_entity.id
_entity.type
_entity.pdbx_description
1 polymer ?
#
loop_
_entity_poly.entity_id
_entity_poly.type
_entity_poly.pdbx_seq_one_letter_code
_entity_poly.pdbx_strand_id
1 'polypeptide(L)'
;PYYIDLNQTLFAQVRLRSTDSNLLVFGDTCIASPQPDFGSLTYNLIRSGCSKDDTVVTYRTLEHYGRFKFNTFRFLRSFPSVYLQCDILICDSNNANSRCTEGCTSRQKRDISS
;
A
#
# COMPACT_ATOMS: atom_id res chain seq x y z
N PRO A 1 11.78 -15.47 -4.50
CA PRO A 1 11.38 -14.97 -3.16
C PRO A 1 12.42 -13.94 -2.69
N TYR A 2 12.01 -12.97 -1.88
CA TYR A 2 12.92 -11.99 -1.28
C TYR A 2 13.13 -12.36 0.19
N TYR A 3 14.38 -12.54 0.61
CA TYR A 3 14.74 -12.96 1.97
C TYR A 3 15.09 -11.74 2.81
N ILE A 4 14.58 -11.71 4.04
CA ILE A 4 14.79 -10.61 4.96
C ILE A 4 14.67 -11.10 6.42
N ASP A 5 15.44 -10.49 7.31
CA ASP A 5 15.37 -10.79 8.73
C ASP A 5 14.17 -10.12 9.43
N LEU A 6 13.85 -10.63 10.62
CA LEU A 6 12.89 -10.00 11.50
C LEU A 6 13.32 -8.57 11.86
N ASN A 7 12.35 -7.68 11.98
CA ASN A 7 12.54 -6.27 12.37
C ASN A 7 13.36 -5.42 11.37
N GLN A 8 13.55 -5.92 10.16
CA GLN A 8 14.11 -5.14 9.06
C GLN A 8 13.00 -4.42 8.31
N THR A 9 13.36 -3.32 7.66
CA THR A 9 12.46 -2.53 6.82
C THR A 9 12.47 -3.07 5.39
N LEU A 10 11.29 -3.41 4.87
CA LEU A 10 11.07 -3.68 3.44
C LEU A 10 10.72 -2.39 2.71
N PHE A 11 11.28 -2.23 1.51
CA PHE A 11 10.95 -1.16 0.59
C PHE A 11 10.27 -1.75 -0.64
N ALA A 12 9.02 -1.36 -0.87
CA ALA A 12 8.23 -1.80 -2.01
C ALA A 12 8.08 -0.65 -3.01
N GLN A 13 8.29 -0.97 -4.29
CA GLN A 13 8.11 -0.03 -5.39
C GLN A 13 7.32 -0.70 -6.52
N VAL A 14 6.28 -0.01 -6.97
CA VAL A 14 5.62 -0.27 -8.24
C VAL A 14 6.09 0.78 -9.23
N ARG A 15 6.54 0.33 -10.41
CA ARG A 15 6.97 1.19 -11.51
C ARG A 15 6.08 0.96 -12.72
N LEU A 16 5.43 2.01 -13.19
CA LEU A 16 4.77 2.02 -14.49
C LEU A 16 5.82 2.28 -15.58
N ARG A 17 5.80 1.48 -16.65
CA ARG A 17 6.61 1.74 -17.84
C ARG A 17 5.73 2.45 -18.86
N SER A 18 5.82 3.77 -18.91
CA SER A 18 5.12 4.63 -19.85
C SER A 18 6.04 5.76 -20.31
N THR A 19 5.74 6.34 -21.47
CA THR A 19 6.35 7.59 -21.97
C THR A 19 5.55 8.83 -21.60
N ASP A 20 4.30 8.65 -21.16
CA ASP A 20 3.43 9.77 -20.75
C ASP A 20 3.77 10.20 -19.32
N SER A 21 4.41 11.36 -19.17
CA SER A 21 4.84 11.93 -17.89
C SER A 21 3.69 12.34 -16.96
N ASN A 22 2.45 12.38 -17.45
CA ASN A 22 1.28 12.79 -16.67
C ASN A 22 0.63 11.63 -15.91
N LEU A 23 1.21 10.42 -15.93
CA LEU A 23 0.65 9.28 -15.22
C LEU A 23 1.24 9.12 -13.82
N LEU A 24 0.38 9.15 -12.81
CA LEU A 24 0.68 8.85 -11.42
C LEU A 24 0.40 7.40 -11.07
N VAL A 25 1.26 6.78 -10.25
CA VAL A 25 1.05 5.43 -9.72
C VAL A 25 0.74 5.47 -8.22
N PHE A 26 -0.43 5.00 -7.83
CA PHE A 26 -0.88 5.02 -6.45
C PHE A 26 -1.22 3.62 -5.94
N GLY A 27 -0.62 3.24 -4.81
CA GLY A 27 -0.96 1.99 -4.11
C GLY A 27 -2.12 2.25 -3.16
N ASP A 28 -3.35 1.91 -3.58
CA ASP A 28 -4.56 2.21 -2.80
C ASP A 28 -4.72 1.26 -1.62
N THR A 29 -4.62 -0.03 -1.86
CA THR A 29 -4.80 -1.06 -0.83
C THR A 29 -3.69 -2.10 -0.98
N CYS A 30 -2.98 -2.39 0.10
CA CYS A 30 -1.92 -3.40 0.13
C CYS A 30 -2.13 -4.31 1.33
N ILE A 31 -2.23 -5.61 1.07
CA ILE A 31 -2.46 -6.65 2.06
C ILE A 31 -1.33 -7.67 2.03
N ALA A 32 -0.99 -8.21 3.21
CA ALA A 32 -0.08 -9.32 3.36
C ALA A 32 -0.83 -10.57 3.86
N SER A 33 -0.43 -11.74 3.36
CA SER A 33 -0.96 -13.03 3.84
C SER A 33 0.17 -14.07 3.89
N PRO A 34 0.15 -15.02 4.85
CA PRO A 34 1.05 -16.17 4.80
C PRO A 34 0.67 -17.19 3.72
N GLN A 35 -0.53 -17.07 3.14
CA GLN A 35 -1.04 -17.97 2.10
C GLN A 35 -1.05 -17.25 0.74
N PRO A 36 -0.64 -17.92 -0.35
CA PRO A 36 -0.55 -17.29 -1.67
C PRO A 36 -1.91 -16.96 -2.29
N ASP A 37 -2.97 -17.63 -1.86
CA ASP A 37 -4.36 -17.42 -2.29
C ASP A 37 -5.09 -16.36 -1.45
N PHE A 38 -4.41 -15.73 -0.49
CA PHE A 38 -4.96 -14.69 0.38
C PHE A 38 -6.26 -15.13 1.06
N GLY A 39 -6.22 -16.30 1.72
CA GLY A 39 -7.33 -16.86 2.51
C GLY A 39 -7.80 -15.98 3.67
N SER A 40 -8.29 -16.58 4.76
CA SER A 40 -8.95 -15.81 5.84
C SER A 40 -8.01 -14.89 6.63
N LEU A 41 -6.73 -15.24 6.75
CA LEU A 41 -5.74 -14.46 7.48
C LEU A 41 -5.04 -13.46 6.57
N THR A 42 -5.43 -12.19 6.70
CA THR A 42 -4.83 -11.07 5.97
C THR A 42 -4.48 -9.94 6.93
N TYR A 43 -3.42 -9.21 6.58
CA TYR A 43 -2.95 -8.03 7.30
C TYR A 43 -3.00 -6.84 6.37
N ASN A 44 -3.76 -5.82 6.74
CA ASN A 44 -3.83 -4.58 5.98
C ASN A 44 -2.60 -3.73 6.29
N LEU A 45 -1.75 -3.50 5.29
CA LEU A 45 -0.64 -2.53 5.39
C LEU A 45 -1.14 -1.14 5.00
N ILE A 46 -1.87 -1.07 3.88
CA ILE A 46 -2.50 0.14 3.36
C ILE A 46 -3.93 -0.23 3.00
N ARG A 47 -4.90 0.64 3.31
CA ARG A 47 -6.29 0.47 2.88
C ARG A 47 -6.90 1.82 2.54
N SER A 48 -7.42 1.96 1.32
CA SER A 48 -7.99 3.21 0.81
C SER A 48 -7.00 4.38 0.95
N GLY A 49 -5.74 4.14 0.59
CA GLY A 49 -4.64 5.10 0.67
C GLY A 49 -4.11 5.39 2.08
N CYS A 50 -4.73 4.83 3.13
CA CYS A 50 -4.35 5.07 4.51
C CYS A 50 -3.45 3.95 5.04
N SER A 51 -2.34 4.30 5.67
CA SER A 51 -1.52 3.36 6.45
C SER A 51 -2.39 2.72 7.54
N LYS A 52 -2.41 1.38 7.59
CA LYS A 52 -3.10 0.58 8.61
C LYS A 52 -2.14 -0.12 9.56
N ASP A 53 -0.88 -0.28 9.15
CA ASP A 53 0.22 -0.64 10.02
C ASP A 53 1.05 0.61 10.34
N ASP A 54 1.40 0.78 11.61
CA ASP A 54 2.08 1.99 12.12
C ASP A 54 3.50 2.16 11.57
N THR A 55 4.10 1.09 11.03
CA THR A 55 5.43 1.15 10.40
C THR A 55 5.36 1.49 8.92
N VAL A 56 4.16 1.55 8.35
CA VAL A 56 3.97 1.89 6.94
C VAL A 56 4.20 3.38 6.73
N VAL A 57 5.20 3.67 5.89
CA VAL A 57 5.45 5.02 5.37
C VAL A 57 5.27 4.98 3.87
N THR A 58 4.25 5.69 3.39
CA THR A 58 4.04 5.95 1.96
C THR A 58 4.87 7.16 1.55
N TYR A 59 5.60 7.03 0.44
CA TYR A 59 6.31 8.15 -0.14
C TYR A 59 5.37 8.95 -1.04
N ARG A 60 5.64 10.25 -1.20
CA ARG A 60 4.87 11.08 -2.15
C ARG A 60 4.92 10.44 -3.53
N THR A 61 3.75 10.37 -4.17
CA THR A 61 3.61 9.92 -5.54
C THR A 61 4.40 10.86 -6.43
N LEU A 62 5.40 10.30 -7.13
CA LEU A 62 6.24 11.03 -8.07
C LEU A 62 6.20 10.26 -9.37
N GLU A 63 5.58 10.88 -10.38
CA GLU A 63 5.45 10.33 -11.73
C GLU A 63 5.00 8.85 -11.68
N HIS A 64 5.78 7.96 -12.28
CA HIS A 64 5.47 6.56 -12.53
C HIS A 64 5.81 5.63 -11.37
N TYR A 65 5.99 6.15 -10.15
CA TYR A 65 6.45 5.37 -9.01
C TYR A 65 5.48 5.45 -7.82
N GLY A 66 4.90 4.30 -7.47
CA GLY A 66 4.23 4.08 -6.19
C GLY A 66 5.20 3.43 -5.22
N ARG A 67 5.53 4.09 -4.10
CA ARG A 67 6.55 3.63 -3.15
C ARG A 67 6.04 3.67 -1.73
N PHE A 68 6.35 2.62 -0.98
CA PHE A 68 6.13 2.58 0.46
C PHE A 68 7.14 1.66 1.13
N LYS A 69 7.30 1.83 2.44
CA LYS A 69 8.11 0.93 3.28
C LYS A 69 7.30 0.46 4.48
N PHE A 70 7.67 -0.68 5.05
CA PHE A 70 7.07 -1.26 6.25
C PHE A 70 8.04 -2.23 6.93
N ASN A 71 7.85 -2.52 8.22
CA ASN A 71 8.73 -3.44 8.95
C ASN A 71 8.15 -4.86 8.99
N THR A 72 9.03 -5.87 9.01
CA THR A 72 8.66 -7.29 8.87
C THR A 72 8.10 -7.99 10.11
N PHE A 73 8.15 -7.31 11.26
CA PHE A 73 7.98 -7.86 12.60
C PHE A 73 6.59 -8.43 12.93
N ARG A 74 5.51 -7.98 12.27
CA ARG A 74 4.14 -8.40 12.62
C ARG A 74 3.75 -9.77 12.09
N PHE A 75 4.33 -10.21 10.98
CA PHE A 75 3.89 -11.42 10.27
C PHE A 75 4.95 -12.52 10.23
N LEU A 76 6.24 -12.17 10.19
CA LEU A 76 7.32 -13.16 10.15
C LEU A 76 7.56 -13.89 11.49
N ARG A 77 7.02 -13.39 12.62
CA ARG A 77 7.10 -14.12 13.91
C ARG A 77 6.33 -15.45 13.88
N SER A 78 5.27 -15.52 13.07
CA SER A 78 4.37 -16.68 13.03
C SER A 78 4.52 -17.50 11.75
N PHE A 79 5.02 -16.90 10.67
CA PHE A 79 5.10 -17.55 9.36
C PHE A 79 6.44 -17.28 8.67
N PRO A 80 7.11 -18.29 8.11
CA PRO A 80 8.42 -18.14 7.47
C PRO A 80 8.36 -17.44 6.11
N SER A 81 7.16 -17.22 5.56
CA SER A 81 6.95 -16.59 4.27
C SER A 81 5.64 -15.81 4.27
N VAL A 82 5.63 -14.70 3.54
CA VAL A 82 4.44 -13.90 3.30
C VAL A 82 4.37 -13.46 1.85
N TYR A 83 3.14 -13.28 1.39
CA TYR A 83 2.78 -12.79 0.07
C TYR A 83 2.19 -11.39 0.24
N LEU A 84 2.52 -10.50 -0.68
CA LEU A 84 2.04 -9.12 -0.72
C LEU A 84 1.19 -8.95 -1.98
N GLN A 85 -0.03 -8.46 -1.82
CA GLN A 85 -0.91 -8.08 -2.92
C GLN A 85 -1.30 -6.61 -2.73
N CYS A 86 -1.25 -5.86 -3.83
CA CYS A 86 -1.62 -4.46 -3.83
C CYS A 86 -2.56 -4.13 -4.99
N ASP A 87 -3.60 -3.38 -4.70
CA ASP A 87 -4.46 -2.72 -5.68
C ASP A 87 -3.78 -1.41 -6.10
N ILE A 88 -3.38 -1.35 -7.36
CA ILE A 88 -2.66 -0.22 -7.93
C ILE A 88 -3.59 0.57 -8.86
N LEU A 89 -3.59 1.88 -8.67
CA LEU A 89 -4.33 2.82 -9.50
C LEU A 89 -3.34 3.66 -10.32
N ILE A 90 -3.70 3.88 -11.59
CA ILE A 90 -3.00 4.79 -12.49
C ILE A 90 -3.93 5.98 -12.73
N CYS A 91 -3.48 7.19 -12.44
CA CYS A 91 -4.27 8.40 -12.61
C CYS A 91 -3.54 9.42 -13.49
N ASP A 92 -4.31 10.27 -14.16
CA ASP A 92 -3.80 11.50 -14.78
C ASP A 92 -3.45 12.52 -13.68
N SER A 93 -2.22 13.02 -13.67
CA SER A 93 -1.72 14.03 -12.73
C SER A 93 -2.44 15.37 -12.87
N ASN A 94 -3.04 15.64 -14.02
CA ASN A 94 -3.80 16.87 -14.26
C ASN A 94 -5.23 16.79 -13.72
N ASN A 95 -5.70 15.59 -13.35
CA ASN A 95 -7.02 15.41 -12.75
C ASN A 95 -6.97 15.52 -11.22
N ALA A 96 -7.29 16.71 -10.72
CA ALA A 96 -7.35 17.00 -9.28
C ALA A 96 -8.44 16.23 -8.51
N ASN A 97 -9.43 15.65 -9.21
CA ASN A 97 -10.51 14.85 -8.63
C ASN A 97 -10.27 13.34 -8.78
N SER A 98 -9.02 12.93 -9.03
CA SER A 98 -8.67 11.52 -9.14
C SER A 98 -8.48 10.87 -7.78
N ARG A 99 -8.65 9.55 -7.72
CA ARG A 99 -8.38 8.78 -6.49
C ARG A 99 -6.93 8.93 -6.00
N CYS A 100 -5.98 9.20 -6.90
CA CYS A 100 -4.58 9.43 -6.54
C CYS A 100 -4.37 10.77 -5.80
N THR A 101 -5.14 11.81 -6.12
CA THR A 101 -5.05 13.13 -5.48
C THR A 101 -5.85 13.21 -4.18
N GLU A 102 -6.89 12.39 -4.04
CA GLU A 102 -7.64 12.24 -2.78
C GLU A 102 -6.78 11.69 -1.63
N GLY A 103 -5.73 10.89 -1.93
CA GLY A 103 -4.82 10.37 -0.91
C GLY A 103 -5.50 9.38 0.05
N CYS A 104 -5.37 9.58 1.36
CA CYS A 104 -6.00 8.69 2.36
C CYS A 104 -7.48 9.06 2.56
N THR A 105 -8.39 8.14 2.21
CA THR A 105 -9.84 8.28 2.41
C THR A 105 -10.31 7.37 3.54
N SER A 106 -10.17 7.85 4.77
CA SER A 106 -10.70 7.17 5.95
C SER A 106 -12.21 7.42 6.06
N ARG A 107 -13.00 6.36 6.28
CA ARG A 107 -14.41 6.50 6.63
C ARG A 107 -14.51 7.15 8.01
N GLN A 108 -14.85 8.44 8.08
CA GLN A 108 -15.13 9.08 9.36
C GLN A 108 -16.36 8.42 10.00
N LYS A 109 -16.31 8.22 11.32
CA LYS A 109 -17.46 7.74 12.09
C LYS A 109 -18.55 8.81 11.92
N ARG A 110 -19.73 8.43 11.43
CA ARG A 110 -20.86 9.37 11.33
C ARG A 110 -21.16 9.89 12.74
N ASP A 111 -21.22 11.20 12.88
CA ASP A 111 -21.63 11.83 14.13
C ASP A 111 -23.08 11.42 14.43
N ILE A 112 -23.34 11.03 15.67
CA ILE A 112 -24.70 10.77 16.15
C ILE A 112 -25.02 11.96 17.03
N SER A 113 -25.51 13.04 16.41
CA SER A 113 -26.04 14.16 17.17
C SER A 113 -27.17 13.66 18.08
N SER A 114 -27.00 13.85 19.39
CA SER A 114 -28.03 13.60 20.41
C SER A 114 -29.05 14.74 20.44
#